data_AF-A0A1H5U033-F1
#
_entry.id   AF-A0A1H5U033-F1
#
_cell.length_a   1.000
_cell.length_b   1.000
_cell.length_c   1.000
_cell.angle_alpha   90.00
_cell.angle_beta   90.00
_cell.angle_gamma   90.00
#
_symmetry.space_group_name_H-M   'P 1'
#
loop_
_entity.id
_entity.type
_entity.pdbx_description
1 polymer ?
#
loop_
_entity_poly.entity_id
_entity_poly.type
_entity_poly.pdbx_seq_one_letter_code
_entity_poly.pdbx_strand_id
1 'polypeptide(L)'
;MRRFFLIFLVMSLLGCSAITAVNQRSFIDVKLIGVWEGEYVEESGTVKRWTQTRNADGTYTIDFSFTGLDDTVKSFTESGKWWIRGSLFYEVALPQEGRPDKYQYSFKKKECVSFVLVESDELAEGAGGYAFSECLVTDSPPATIGGSI
;
A
#
# COMPACT_ATOMS: atom_id res chain seq x y z
N MET A 1 46.92 -28.46 -26.50
CA MET A 1 46.35 -27.08 -26.52
C MET A 1 44.86 -27.00 -26.88
N ARG A 2 44.08 -28.11 -26.87
CA ARG A 2 42.63 -28.09 -27.18
C ARG A 2 41.72 -28.42 -25.98
N ARG A 3 42.30 -28.90 -24.87
CA ARG A 3 41.58 -29.23 -23.63
C ARG A 3 41.58 -28.11 -22.58
N PHE A 4 42.54 -27.20 -22.62
CA PHE A 4 42.59 -26.03 -21.71
C PHE A 4 41.56 -24.94 -22.09
N PHE A 5 41.14 -24.88 -23.35
CA PHE A 5 40.15 -23.91 -23.82
C PHE A 5 38.71 -24.21 -23.35
N LEU A 6 38.43 -25.47 -23.00
CA LEU A 6 37.11 -25.91 -22.52
C LEU A 6 36.88 -25.60 -21.03
N ILE A 7 37.95 -25.41 -20.25
CA ILE A 7 37.85 -25.12 -18.80
C ILE A 7 37.53 -23.63 -18.58
N PHE A 8 38.02 -22.74 -19.44
CA PHE A 8 37.72 -21.30 -19.35
C PHE A 8 36.28 -20.94 -19.75
N LEU A 9 35.59 -21.78 -20.53
CA LEU A 9 34.20 -21.53 -20.96
C LEU A 9 33.16 -21.89 -19.89
N VAL A 10 33.51 -22.70 -18.87
CA VAL A 10 32.57 -23.13 -17.82
C VAL A 10 32.56 -22.15 -16.64
N MET A 11 33.60 -21.32 -16.48
CA MET A 11 33.68 -20.32 -15.40
C MET A 11 32.90 -19.03 -15.67
N SER A 12 32.38 -18.82 -16.88
CA SER A 12 31.59 -17.62 -17.23
C SER A 12 30.09 -17.73 -16.89
N LEU A 13 29.61 -18.89 -16.43
CA LEU A 13 28.19 -19.14 -16.15
C LEU A 13 27.80 -19.04 -14.66
N LEU A 14 28.74 -18.71 -13.77
CA LEU A 14 28.46 -18.49 -12.33
C LEU A 14 28.09 -17.03 -11.99
N GLY A 15 28.01 -16.14 -12.99
CA GLY A 15 27.79 -14.71 -12.81
C GLY A 15 26.37 -14.24 -13.14
N CYS A 16 25.32 -14.84 -12.57
CA CYS A 16 24.02 -14.18 -12.57
C CYS A 16 23.08 -14.82 -11.55
N SER A 17 23.02 -14.25 -10.35
CA SER A 17 21.81 -14.16 -9.49
C SER A 17 22.17 -13.44 -8.19
N ALA A 18 22.76 -12.25 -8.29
CA ALA A 18 22.83 -11.32 -7.16
C ALA A 18 22.32 -9.96 -7.62
N ILE A 19 21.19 -9.95 -8.34
CA ILE A 19 20.41 -8.73 -8.53
C ILE A 19 19.60 -8.54 -7.24
N THR A 20 20.33 -8.05 -6.25
CA THR A 20 19.89 -7.04 -5.31
C THR A 20 18.65 -7.33 -4.43
N ALA A 21 18.91 -7.75 -3.19
CA ALA A 21 18.23 -7.08 -2.08
C ALA A 21 18.79 -5.64 -2.02
N VAL A 22 18.40 -4.76 -2.97
CA VAL A 22 18.77 -3.34 -2.89
C VAL A 22 18.13 -2.85 -1.61
N ASN A 23 18.95 -2.21 -0.77
CA ASN A 23 18.50 -1.36 0.32
C ASN A 23 17.74 -0.18 -0.30
N GLN A 24 16.50 -0.41 -0.75
CA GLN A 24 15.74 0.56 -1.53
C GLN A 24 15.32 1.67 -0.58
N ARG A 25 15.68 2.91 -0.93
CA ARG A 25 15.29 4.08 -0.16
C ARG A 25 13.77 4.25 -0.24
N SER A 26 13.15 4.56 0.89
CA SER A 26 11.73 4.92 0.92
C SER A 26 11.50 6.24 0.17
N PHE A 27 10.39 6.33 -0.57
CA PHE A 27 9.97 7.53 -1.31
C PHE A 27 8.44 7.66 -1.36
N ILE A 28 7.95 8.79 -1.86
CA ILE A 28 6.51 9.06 -2.08
C ILE A 28 6.21 8.93 -3.58
N ASP A 29 5.31 8.02 -3.96
CA ASP A 29 4.81 7.93 -5.34
C ASP A 29 3.71 8.99 -5.53
N VAL A 30 4.00 10.00 -6.33
CA VAL A 30 3.11 11.14 -6.55
C VAL A 30 1.74 10.75 -7.12
N LYS A 31 1.64 9.58 -7.76
CA LYS A 31 0.37 9.07 -8.30
C LYS A 31 -0.58 8.55 -7.22
N LEU A 32 -0.12 8.37 -5.99
CA LEU A 32 -0.92 7.90 -4.85
C LEU A 32 -1.33 9.05 -3.91
N ILE A 33 -0.85 10.27 -4.16
CA ILE A 33 -1.29 11.47 -3.43
C ILE A 33 -2.72 11.82 -3.87
N GLY A 34 -3.59 12.14 -2.92
CA GLY A 34 -4.97 12.50 -3.21
C GLY A 34 -5.95 11.94 -2.20
N VAL A 35 -7.24 12.09 -2.50
CA VAL A 35 -8.34 11.49 -1.74
C VAL A 35 -8.88 10.30 -2.53
N TRP A 36 -8.93 9.16 -1.87
CA TRP A 36 -9.28 7.87 -2.45
C TRP A 36 -10.48 7.28 -1.74
N GLU A 37 -11.41 6.73 -2.49
CA GLU A 37 -12.59 6.05 -1.93
C GLU A 37 -12.63 4.59 -2.34
N GLY A 38 -13.04 3.74 -1.42
CA GLY A 38 -13.33 2.35 -1.71
C GLY A 38 -14.47 1.80 -0.88
N GLU A 39 -14.98 0.67 -1.34
CA GLU A 39 -16.09 -0.05 -0.75
C GLU A 39 -15.79 -1.55 -0.78
N TYR A 40 -16.20 -2.24 0.29
CA TYR A 40 -16.17 -3.69 0.38
C TYR A 40 -17.45 -4.16 1.05
N VAL A 41 -18.10 -5.16 0.44
CA VAL A 41 -19.27 -5.82 1.04
C VAL A 41 -18.81 -7.14 1.61
N GLU A 42 -18.92 -7.28 2.93
CA GLU A 42 -18.59 -8.52 3.64
C GLU A 42 -19.62 -9.61 3.34
N GLU A 43 -19.24 -10.88 3.56
CA GLU A 43 -20.17 -12.02 3.45
C GLU A 43 -21.38 -11.88 4.41
N SER A 44 -21.19 -11.16 5.52
CA SER A 44 -22.23 -10.81 6.50
C SER A 44 -23.31 -9.86 5.94
N GLY A 45 -23.07 -9.25 4.77
CA GLY A 45 -23.88 -8.17 4.21
C GLY A 45 -23.53 -6.79 4.75
N THR A 46 -22.55 -6.69 5.66
CA THR A 46 -22.04 -5.39 6.15
C THR A 46 -21.29 -4.68 5.03
N VAL A 47 -21.63 -3.41 4.81
CA VAL A 47 -20.94 -2.57 3.82
C VAL A 47 -19.89 -1.74 4.52
N LYS A 48 -18.62 -1.99 4.22
CA LYS A 48 -17.47 -1.19 4.65
C LYS A 48 -17.15 -0.18 3.55
N ARG A 49 -17.08 1.10 3.91
CA ARG A 49 -16.60 2.19 3.06
C ARG A 49 -15.43 2.88 3.73
N TRP A 50 -14.53 3.42 2.91
CA TRP A 50 -13.45 4.25 3.40
C TRP A 50 -13.17 5.41 2.45
N THR A 51 -12.79 6.54 3.04
CA THR A 51 -12.21 7.69 2.35
C THR A 51 -10.82 7.91 2.91
N GLN A 52 -9.78 7.70 2.11
CA GLN A 52 -8.39 7.86 2.50
C GLN A 52 -7.78 9.11 1.84
N THR A 53 -7.28 10.03 2.66
CA THR A 53 -6.45 11.14 2.21
C THR A 53 -4.99 10.78 2.36
N ARG A 54 -4.21 10.79 1.27
CA ARG A 54 -2.76 10.60 1.27
C ARG A 54 -2.06 11.90 0.91
N ASN A 55 -1.24 12.40 1.84
CA ASN A 55 -0.53 13.66 1.71
C ASN A 55 0.89 13.47 1.14
N ALA A 56 1.42 14.53 0.51
CA ALA A 56 2.76 14.54 -0.09
C ALA A 56 3.91 14.41 0.94
N ASP A 57 3.63 14.66 2.22
CA ASP A 57 4.59 14.52 3.31
C ASP A 57 4.66 13.07 3.87
N GLY A 58 3.90 12.15 3.29
CA GLY A 58 3.84 10.76 3.72
C GLY A 58 2.92 10.51 4.90
N THR A 59 2.05 11.45 5.27
CA THR A 59 0.96 11.22 6.22
C THR A 59 -0.32 10.79 5.50
N TYR A 60 -1.19 10.08 6.22
CA TYR A 60 -2.55 9.79 5.75
C TYR A 60 -3.59 9.93 6.86
N THR A 61 -4.84 10.09 6.44
CA THR A 61 -6.05 9.92 7.27
C THR A 61 -7.03 9.01 6.53
N ILE A 62 -7.70 8.09 7.23
CA ILE A 62 -8.78 7.25 6.70
C ILE A 62 -10.03 7.46 7.55
N ASP A 63 -11.14 7.80 6.92
CA ASP A 63 -12.45 7.77 7.53
C ASP A 63 -13.17 6.50 7.12
N PHE A 64 -13.42 5.60 8.08
CA PHE A 64 -14.16 4.36 7.86
C PHE A 64 -15.63 4.50 8.23
N SER A 65 -16.49 3.84 7.47
CA SER A 65 -17.92 3.67 7.76
C SER A 65 -18.35 2.23 7.51
N PHE A 66 -19.07 1.65 8.46
CA PHE A 66 -19.61 0.30 8.41
C PHE A 66 -21.13 0.38 8.56
N THR A 67 -21.86 -0.06 7.55
CA THR A 67 -23.32 -0.11 7.56
C THR A 67 -23.76 -1.57 7.67
N GLY A 68 -24.39 -1.90 8.80
CA GLY A 68 -24.99 -3.22 9.04
C GLY A 68 -26.32 -3.41 8.30
N LEU A 69 -26.83 -4.65 8.30
CA LEU A 69 -28.13 -4.99 7.69
C LEU A 69 -29.35 -4.35 8.39
N ASP A 70 -29.17 -3.89 9.62
CA ASP A 70 -30.16 -3.18 10.43
C ASP A 70 -30.10 -1.65 10.25
N ASP A 71 -29.38 -1.19 9.22
CA ASP A 71 -29.06 0.21 8.96
C ASP A 71 -28.24 0.90 10.07
N THR A 72 -27.69 0.14 11.03
CA THR A 72 -26.78 0.70 12.04
C THR A 72 -25.46 1.08 11.38
N VAL A 73 -25.04 2.33 11.58
CA VAL A 73 -23.78 2.86 11.07
C VAL A 73 -22.76 2.99 12.21
N LYS A 74 -21.56 2.44 12.02
CA LYS A 74 -20.39 2.67 12.87
C LYS A 74 -19.31 3.34 12.05
N SER A 75 -18.65 4.35 12.61
CA SER A 75 -17.55 5.03 11.95
C SER A 75 -16.39 5.27 12.91
N PHE A 76 -15.19 5.33 12.36
CA PHE A 76 -14.01 5.78 13.07
C PHE A 76 -12.99 6.34 12.09
N THR A 77 -12.09 7.16 12.60
CA THR A 77 -11.01 7.76 11.84
C THR A 77 -9.68 7.17 12.30
N GLU A 78 -8.83 6.84 11.34
CA GLU A 78 -7.45 6.42 11.54
C GLU A 78 -6.50 7.44 10.90
N SER A 79 -5.31 7.62 11.47
CA SER A 79 -4.25 8.43 10.87
C SER A 79 -2.91 7.73 11.01
N GLY A 80 -2.01 7.97 10.06
CA GLY A 80 -0.73 7.27 10.06
C GLY A 80 0.25 7.78 9.03
N LYS A 81 1.21 6.93 8.67
CA LYS A 81 2.24 7.21 7.67
C LYS A 81 2.23 6.19 6.56
N TRP A 82 2.59 6.63 5.35
CA TRP A 82 2.73 5.79 4.18
C TRP A 82 3.98 6.13 3.36
N TRP A 83 4.51 5.14 2.65
CA TRP A 83 5.62 5.31 1.72
C TRP A 83 5.71 4.13 0.75
N ILE A 84 6.46 4.31 -0.33
CA ILE A 84 6.88 3.22 -1.21
C ILE A 84 8.31 2.82 -0.85
N ARG A 85 8.56 1.52 -0.76
CA ARG A 85 9.91 0.95 -0.75
C ARG A 85 9.96 -0.20 -1.73
N GLY A 86 10.78 -0.04 -2.77
CA GLY A 86 10.76 -0.95 -3.91
C GLY A 86 9.47 -0.86 -4.70
N SER A 87 8.79 -2.00 -4.85
CA SER A 87 7.49 -2.10 -5.54
C SER A 87 6.30 -2.21 -4.59
N LEU A 88 6.54 -2.06 -3.28
CA LEU A 88 5.53 -2.24 -2.24
C LEU A 88 5.12 -0.90 -1.64
N PHE A 89 3.81 -0.79 -1.41
CA PHE A 89 3.20 0.26 -0.59
C PHE A 89 3.24 -0.16 0.87
N TYR A 90 3.63 0.77 1.73
CA TYR A 90 3.70 0.57 3.18
C TYR A 90 2.77 1.55 3.86
N GLU A 91 2.07 1.07 4.87
CA GLU A 91 1.17 1.88 5.69
C GLU A 91 1.30 1.48 7.16
N VAL A 92 1.33 2.46 8.06
CA VAL A 92 1.33 2.22 9.51
C VAL A 92 0.42 3.22 10.21
N ALA A 93 -0.54 2.69 10.96
CA ALA A 93 -1.43 3.46 11.82
C ALA A 93 -0.67 4.01 13.03
N LEU A 94 -0.89 5.27 13.38
CA LEU A 94 -0.34 5.90 14.58
C LEU A 94 -1.44 6.07 15.64
N PRO A 95 -1.10 6.00 16.94
CA PRO A 95 0.24 5.87 17.54
C PRO A 95 0.75 4.43 17.66
N GLN A 96 0.12 3.45 17.00
CA GLN A 96 0.54 2.05 17.11
C GLN A 96 1.98 1.88 16.58
N GLU A 97 2.91 1.44 17.43
CA GLU A 97 4.29 1.10 17.04
C GLU A 97 4.38 -0.28 16.36
N GLY A 98 3.34 -0.66 15.61
CA GLY A 98 3.27 -1.92 14.88
C GLY A 98 4.16 -1.92 13.64
N ARG A 99 4.43 -3.10 13.09
CA ARG A 99 5.02 -3.23 11.77
C ARG A 99 4.05 -2.66 10.73
N PRO A 100 4.57 -1.96 9.71
CA PRO A 100 3.73 -1.46 8.64
C PRO A 100 3.12 -2.63 7.87
N ASP A 101 1.85 -2.48 7.50
CA ASP A 101 1.23 -3.30 6.49
C ASP A 101 1.91 -3.04 5.15
N LYS A 102 2.09 -4.10 4.37
CA LYS A 102 2.80 -4.09 3.09
C LYS A 102 1.86 -4.60 2.02
N TYR A 103 1.74 -3.85 0.94
CA TYR A 103 0.85 -4.18 -0.15
C TYR A 103 1.58 -4.15 -1.49
N GLN A 104 1.32 -5.15 -2.33
CA GLN A 104 1.57 -5.02 -3.75
C GLN A 104 0.44 -4.17 -4.35
N TYR A 105 0.79 -3.11 -5.07
CA TYR A 105 -0.19 -2.22 -5.69
C TYR A 105 -0.06 -2.18 -7.21
N SER A 106 -1.18 -1.95 -7.91
CA SER A 106 -1.22 -1.78 -9.36
C SER A 106 -2.38 -0.88 -9.78
N PHE A 107 -2.16 0.01 -10.75
CA PHE A 107 -3.21 0.83 -11.32
C PHE A 107 -4.01 0.02 -12.34
N LYS A 108 -5.34 -0.09 -12.17
CA LYS A 108 -6.23 -0.83 -13.09
C LYS A 108 -6.75 0.06 -14.23
N LYS A 109 -7.03 1.32 -13.91
CA LYS A 109 -7.46 2.41 -14.81
C LYS A 109 -6.69 3.68 -14.39
N LYS A 110 -6.82 4.78 -15.14
CA LYS A 110 -6.09 6.03 -14.82
C LYS A 110 -6.28 6.52 -13.38
N GLU A 111 -7.40 6.18 -12.76
CA GLU A 111 -7.82 6.76 -11.46
C GLU A 111 -8.08 5.72 -10.38
N CYS A 112 -7.92 4.41 -10.62
CA CYS A 112 -8.15 3.39 -9.60
C CYS A 112 -6.93 2.51 -9.40
N VAL A 113 -6.62 2.23 -8.14
CA VAL A 113 -5.51 1.39 -7.69
C VAL A 113 -6.04 0.18 -6.94
N SER A 114 -5.43 -0.98 -7.19
CA SER A 114 -5.68 -2.22 -6.45
C SER A 114 -4.50 -2.52 -5.55
N PHE A 115 -4.79 -2.95 -4.33
CA PHE A 115 -3.83 -3.39 -3.32
C PHE A 115 -4.06 -4.87 -2.99
N VAL A 116 -2.97 -5.61 -2.84
CA VAL A 116 -2.96 -7.01 -2.39
C VAL A 116 -2.01 -7.10 -1.21
N LEU A 117 -2.50 -7.56 -0.07
CA LEU A 117 -1.72 -7.68 1.15
C LEU A 117 -0.57 -8.68 0.95
N VAL A 118 0.63 -8.27 1.34
CA VAL A 118 1.85 -9.08 1.36
C VAL A 118 2.23 -9.46 2.78
N GLU A 119 2.12 -8.53 3.73
CA GLU A 119 2.48 -8.74 5.13
C GLU A 119 1.74 -7.74 6.02
N SER A 120 1.25 -8.19 7.17
CA SER A 120 0.66 -7.36 8.23
C SER A 120 1.07 -7.92 9.60
N ASP A 121 0.90 -7.12 10.66
CA ASP A 121 1.24 -7.51 12.04
C ASP A 121 0.13 -8.35 12.74
N GLU A 122 -0.66 -9.12 11.98
CA GLU A 122 -1.69 -10.08 12.45
C GLU A 122 -3.06 -9.54 12.90
N LEU A 123 -3.42 -8.27 12.60
CA LEU A 123 -4.79 -7.76 12.81
C LEU A 123 -5.67 -7.72 11.55
N ALA A 124 -5.09 -7.91 10.36
CA ALA A 124 -5.85 -8.05 9.13
C ALA A 124 -6.21 -9.53 8.95
N GLU A 125 -7.51 -9.84 8.89
CA GLU A 125 -7.99 -11.20 8.68
C GLU A 125 -7.27 -11.93 7.53
N GLY A 126 -6.81 -13.15 7.81
CA GLY A 126 -6.37 -14.13 6.81
C GLY A 126 -5.03 -13.81 6.15
N ALA A 127 -3.96 -14.42 6.67
CA ALA A 127 -2.67 -14.52 5.98
C ALA A 127 -2.83 -15.24 4.62
N GLY A 128 -3.06 -14.47 3.57
CA GLY A 128 -3.10 -14.92 2.19
C GLY A 128 -4.43 -14.65 1.49
N GLY A 129 -4.69 -13.40 1.09
CA GLY A 129 -5.77 -13.11 0.15
C GLY A 129 -6.44 -11.74 0.25
N TYR A 130 -6.19 -10.97 1.31
CA TYR A 130 -6.81 -9.65 1.43
C TYR A 130 -6.39 -8.75 0.27
N ALA A 131 -7.38 -8.27 -0.47
CA ALA A 131 -7.20 -7.36 -1.58
C ALA A 131 -8.35 -6.36 -1.61
N PHE A 132 -8.03 -5.12 -1.92
CA PHE A 132 -9.02 -4.07 -2.09
C PHE A 132 -8.66 -3.19 -3.29
N SER A 133 -9.61 -2.39 -3.72
CA SER A 133 -9.38 -1.35 -4.71
C SER A 133 -10.08 -0.09 -4.28
N GLU A 134 -9.50 1.03 -4.70
CA GLU A 134 -10.02 2.36 -4.43
C GLU A 134 -9.80 3.23 -5.65
N CYS A 135 -10.59 4.28 -5.76
CA CYS A 135 -10.56 5.21 -6.87
C CYS A 135 -10.37 6.64 -6.36
N LEU A 136 -9.60 7.41 -7.13
CA LEU A 136 -9.29 8.80 -6.87
C LEU A 136 -10.55 9.64 -7.02
N VAL A 137 -10.79 10.48 -6.01
CA VAL A 137 -11.92 11.44 -5.96
C VAL A 137 -11.42 12.86 -6.18
N THR A 138 -10.26 13.21 -5.61
CA THR A 138 -9.58 14.48 -5.87
C THR A 138 -8.07 14.31 -5.84
N ASP A 139 -7.41 14.91 -6.83
CA ASP A 139 -5.95 14.84 -7.07
C ASP A 139 -5.13 15.58 -6.00
N SER A 140 -5.78 16.29 -5.08
CA SER A 140 -5.15 16.92 -3.91
C SER A 140 -6.17 17.16 -2.80
N PRO A 141 -5.86 16.83 -1.53
CA PRO A 141 -6.63 17.39 -0.42
C PRO A 141 -6.48 18.92 -0.41
N PRO A 142 -7.51 19.68 0.00
CA PRO A 142 -7.37 21.12 0.17
C PRO A 142 -6.19 21.38 1.11
N ALA A 143 -5.31 22.31 0.73
CA ALA A 143 -4.19 22.69 1.57
C ALA A 143 -4.73 23.09 2.95
N THR A 144 -4.39 22.30 3.98
CA THR A 144 -4.54 22.77 5.35
C THR A 144 -3.51 23.88 5.52
N ILE A 145 -3.93 25.12 5.24
CA ILE A 145 -3.19 26.31 5.66
C ILE A 145 -3.27 26.28 7.18
N GLY A 146 -2.30 25.61 7.79
CA GLY A 146 -2.04 25.71 9.21
C GLY A 146 -1.85 27.18 9.52
N GLY A 147 -2.85 27.76 10.19
CA GLY A 147 -2.82 29.15 10.61
C GLY A 147 -1.58 29.37 11.45
N SER A 148 -0.76 30.32 11.03
CA SER A 148 0.18 30.97 11.93
C SER A 148 -0.58 31.47 13.16
N ILE A 149 -0.22 30.96 14.34
CA ILE A 149 -0.31 31.69 15.60
C ILE A 149 1.01 31.47 16.33
#